data_AF-A0A535W7T9-F1
#
_entry.id   AF-A0A535W7T9-F1
#
_cell.length_a   1.000
_cell.length_b   1.000
_cell.length_c   1.000
_cell.angle_alpha   90.00
_cell.angle_beta   90.00
_cell.angle_gamma   90.00
#
_symmetry.space_group_name_H-M   'P 1'
#
loop_
_entity.id
_entity.type
_entity.pdbx_description
1 polymer ?
#
loop_
_entity_poly.entity_id
_entity_poly.type
_entity_poly.pdbx_seq_one_letter_code
_entity_poly.pdbx_strand_id
1 'polypeptide(L)'
;MKRACTQEAAMIRSRTVNTIHELAAQGKSIQDIAISLGIARNTVRKYLRHPELCAMPRPRPTRRSKLDPFKEQIKQWMQEDHCYNCEAMLPRLLAMGYTGSLSVLKAFVHPLRPPQAGHAPVQRFETEPGEQVADITFHDLRHDFGHRLRAAGFSLEEVAVSLGHVTKKGTPAVATTARYTQPSRAQMKHKLKDVTL
;
A
#
# COMPACT_ATOMS: atom_id res chain seq x y z
N MET A 1 -6.79 35.32 -47.28
CA MET A 1 -6.48 35.14 -45.84
C MET A 1 -7.52 34.20 -45.23
N LYS A 2 -7.17 32.91 -45.04
CA LYS A 2 -8.10 31.91 -44.49
C LYS A 2 -7.96 31.91 -42.96
N ARG A 3 -9.01 32.31 -42.23
CA ARG A 3 -9.05 32.22 -40.77
C ARG A 3 -9.16 30.74 -40.38
N ALA A 4 -8.05 30.16 -39.92
CA ALA A 4 -8.05 28.89 -39.21
C ALA A 4 -8.66 29.13 -37.82
N CYS A 5 -9.99 29.07 -37.73
CA CYS A 5 -10.66 28.98 -36.44
C CYS A 5 -10.60 27.51 -36.00
N THR A 6 -9.63 27.21 -35.15
CA THR A 6 -9.51 25.99 -34.36
C THR A 6 -10.80 25.80 -33.54
N GLN A 7 -11.76 25.03 -34.07
CA GLN A 7 -12.93 24.63 -33.28
C GLN A 7 -12.57 23.40 -32.45
N GLU A 8 -12.20 23.63 -31.20
CA GLU A 8 -12.33 22.63 -30.15
C GLU A 8 -13.79 22.16 -30.12
N ALA A 9 -14.01 20.92 -30.56
CA ALA A 9 -15.34 20.32 -30.58
C ALA A 9 -15.74 19.95 -29.14
N ALA A 10 -16.34 20.91 -28.43
CA ALA A 10 -17.24 20.60 -27.33
C ALA A 10 -18.39 19.76 -27.92
N MET A 11 -18.33 18.44 -27.73
CA MET A 11 -19.26 17.48 -28.31
C MET A 11 -20.64 17.65 -27.64
N ILE A 12 -21.67 17.82 -28.46
CA ILE A 12 -23.04 18.01 -27.99
C ILE A 12 -23.59 16.64 -27.53
N ARG A 13 -24.34 16.61 -26.42
CA ARG A 13 -24.93 15.38 -25.86
C ARG A 13 -25.84 14.68 -26.87
N SER A 14 -25.90 13.35 -26.81
CA SER A 14 -26.69 12.50 -27.72
C SER A 14 -28.16 12.93 -27.85
N ARG A 15 -28.79 13.34 -26.73
CA ARG A 15 -30.17 13.86 -26.71
C ARG A 15 -30.37 15.02 -27.68
N THR A 16 -29.47 15.98 -27.68
CA THR A 16 -29.58 17.18 -28.52
C THR A 16 -29.38 16.84 -30.00
N VAL A 17 -28.54 15.85 -30.29
CA VAL A 17 -28.33 15.37 -31.66
C VAL A 17 -29.59 14.68 -32.19
N ASN A 18 -30.26 13.85 -31.38
CA ASN A 18 -31.54 13.25 -31.75
C ASN A 18 -32.62 14.30 -32.01
N THR A 19 -32.70 15.34 -31.16
CA THR A 19 -33.65 16.45 -31.38
C THR A 19 -33.39 17.23 -32.67
N ILE A 20 -32.13 17.33 -33.13
CA ILE A 20 -31.82 17.94 -34.43
C ILE A 20 -32.45 17.13 -35.58
N HIS A 21 -32.36 15.81 -35.52
CA HIS A 21 -32.95 14.92 -36.53
C HIS A 21 -34.49 14.92 -36.48
N GLU A 22 -35.09 14.93 -35.29
CA GLU A 22 -36.54 15.04 -35.11
C GLU A 22 -37.09 16.36 -35.67
N LEU A 23 -36.46 17.49 -35.35
CA LEU A 23 -36.89 18.80 -35.84
C LEU A 23 -36.68 18.97 -37.35
N ALA A 24 -35.64 18.33 -37.91
CA ALA A 24 -35.44 18.28 -39.35
C ALA A 24 -36.47 17.39 -40.05
N ALA A 25 -36.87 16.26 -39.44
CA ALA A 25 -37.94 15.40 -39.94
C ALA A 25 -39.31 16.11 -39.92
N GLN A 26 -39.52 17.02 -38.96
CA GLN A 26 -40.68 17.92 -38.90
C GLN A 26 -40.65 19.05 -39.96
N GLY A 27 -39.62 19.12 -40.82
CA GLY A 27 -39.51 20.10 -41.89
C GLY A 27 -39.02 21.49 -41.47
N LYS A 28 -38.51 21.66 -40.25
CA LYS A 28 -37.99 22.96 -39.78
C LYS A 28 -36.68 23.31 -40.48
N SER A 29 -36.47 24.59 -40.74
CA SER A 29 -35.23 25.05 -41.39
C SER A 29 -34.03 24.91 -40.45
N ILE A 30 -32.83 24.76 -41.02
CA ILE A 30 -31.56 24.69 -40.26
C ILE A 30 -31.39 25.93 -39.36
N GLN A 31 -31.92 27.09 -39.79
CA GLN A 31 -31.88 28.33 -39.04
C GLN A 31 -32.79 28.28 -37.82
N ASP A 32 -34.00 27.74 -37.95
CA ASP A 32 -34.95 27.61 -36.83
C ASP A 32 -34.49 26.56 -35.82
N ILE A 33 -33.87 25.48 -36.29
CA ILE A 33 -33.25 24.45 -35.44
C ILE A 33 -32.09 25.05 -34.64
N ALA A 34 -31.25 25.86 -35.28
CA ALA A 34 -30.14 26.55 -34.62
C ALA A 34 -30.59 27.53 -33.53
N ILE A 35 -31.66 28.30 -33.80
CA ILE A 35 -32.23 29.26 -32.85
C ILE A 35 -32.90 28.53 -31.68
N SER A 36 -33.74 27.53 -31.97
CA SER A 36 -34.49 26.78 -30.94
C SER A 36 -33.59 26.00 -29.98
N LEU A 37 -32.48 25.45 -30.48
CA LEU A 37 -31.54 24.68 -29.66
C LEU A 37 -30.35 25.51 -29.13
N GLY A 38 -30.18 26.77 -29.58
CA GLY A 38 -29.05 27.61 -29.21
C GLY A 38 -27.70 27.12 -29.75
N ILE A 39 -27.70 26.45 -30.89
CA ILE A 39 -26.50 25.79 -31.48
C ILE A 39 -26.10 26.52 -32.76
N ALA A 40 -24.79 26.64 -33.00
CA ALA A 40 -24.29 27.21 -34.26
C ALA A 40 -24.83 26.44 -35.49
N ARG A 41 -25.28 27.18 -36.52
CA ARG A 41 -25.82 26.58 -37.77
C ARG A 41 -24.88 25.57 -38.40
N ASN A 42 -23.57 25.80 -38.33
CA ASN A 42 -22.57 24.88 -38.86
C ASN A 42 -22.57 23.52 -38.16
N THR A 43 -22.89 23.50 -36.86
CA THR A 43 -23.00 22.28 -36.07
C THR A 43 -24.27 21.51 -36.40
N VAL A 44 -25.41 22.19 -36.55
CA VAL A 44 -26.66 21.58 -37.04
C VAL A 44 -26.44 20.95 -38.43
N ARG A 45 -25.79 21.69 -39.34
CA ARG A 45 -25.45 21.20 -40.69
C ARG A 45 -24.52 19.98 -40.66
N LYS A 46 -23.56 19.96 -39.73
CA LYS A 46 -22.62 18.86 -39.54
C LYS A 46 -23.33 17.57 -39.10
N TYR A 47 -24.25 17.64 -38.14
CA TYR A 47 -24.99 16.48 -37.65
C TYR A 47 -26.04 15.97 -38.65
N LEU A 48 -26.70 16.86 -39.41
CA LEU A 48 -27.63 16.45 -40.47
C LEU A 48 -26.95 15.74 -41.65
N ARG A 49 -25.71 16.12 -42.00
CA ARG A 49 -24.94 15.52 -43.11
C ARG A 49 -24.25 14.22 -42.73
N HIS A 50 -23.92 14.04 -41.46
CA HIS A 50 -23.18 12.90 -40.96
C HIS A 50 -23.93 12.24 -39.80
N PRO A 51 -25.01 11.48 -40.07
CA PRO A 51 -25.75 10.73 -39.05
C PRO A 51 -24.84 9.78 -38.25
N GLU A 52 -23.74 9.31 -38.86
CA GLU A 52 -22.73 8.46 -38.23
C GLU A 52 -21.95 9.14 -37.09
N LEU A 53 -21.93 10.47 -37.01
CA LEU A 53 -21.32 11.19 -35.88
C LEU A 53 -22.17 11.11 -34.60
N CYS A 54 -23.43 10.67 -34.72
CA CYS A 54 -24.29 10.32 -33.60
C CYS A 54 -23.86 9.00 -32.95
N ALA A 55 -23.26 8.11 -33.75
CA ALA A 55 -22.85 6.79 -33.33
C ALA A 55 -21.46 6.84 -32.68
N MET A 56 -21.50 7.09 -31.37
CA MET A 56 -20.40 6.97 -30.42
C MET A 56 -19.26 8.01 -30.52
N PRO A 57 -18.77 8.48 -29.36
CA PRO A 57 -17.55 9.27 -29.31
C PRO A 57 -16.41 8.43 -29.89
N ARG A 58 -15.70 8.95 -30.90
CA ARG A 58 -14.42 8.35 -31.29
C ARG A 58 -13.52 8.37 -30.06
N PRO A 59 -13.14 7.22 -29.50
CA PRO A 59 -12.29 7.19 -28.34
C PRO A 59 -10.99 7.91 -28.70
N ARG A 60 -10.56 8.81 -27.81
CA ARG A 60 -9.28 9.50 -27.98
C ARG A 60 -8.21 8.39 -28.07
N PRO A 61 -7.32 8.41 -29.08
CA PRO A 61 -6.29 7.38 -29.19
C PRO A 61 -5.49 7.38 -27.89
N THR A 62 -5.39 6.21 -27.26
CA THR A 62 -4.61 6.01 -26.04
C THR A 62 -3.17 6.38 -26.32
N ARG A 63 -2.67 7.41 -25.65
CA ARG A 63 -1.26 7.80 -25.77
C ARG A 63 -0.40 6.64 -25.30
N ARG A 64 0.58 6.25 -26.12
CA ARG A 64 1.59 5.26 -25.74
C ARG A 64 2.33 5.76 -24.51
N SER A 65 2.37 4.95 -23.46
CA SER A 65 3.11 5.26 -22.24
C SER A 65 4.57 4.87 -22.42
N LYS A 66 5.48 5.61 -21.78
CA LYS A 66 6.91 5.25 -21.76
C LYS A 66 7.18 3.87 -21.13
N LEU A 67 6.21 3.34 -20.38
CA LEU A 67 6.29 2.05 -19.72
C LEU A 67 5.88 0.90 -20.65
N ASP A 68 5.19 1.17 -21.77
CA ASP A 68 4.63 0.13 -22.64
C ASP A 68 5.63 -0.94 -23.08
N PRO A 69 6.89 -0.62 -23.46
CA PRO A 69 7.87 -1.63 -23.84
C PRO A 69 8.31 -2.56 -22.69
N PHE A 70 8.18 -2.10 -21.44
CA PHE A 70 8.69 -2.79 -20.26
C PHE A 70 7.61 -3.53 -19.46
N LYS A 71 6.34 -3.45 -19.88
CA LYS A 71 5.20 -4.05 -19.16
C LYS A 71 5.32 -5.56 -19.01
N GLU A 72 5.76 -6.25 -20.06
CA GLU A 72 5.90 -7.71 -20.01
C GLU A 72 7.02 -8.13 -19.06
N GLN A 73 8.14 -7.41 -19.04
CA GLN A 73 9.23 -7.68 -18.09
C GLN A 73 8.78 -7.49 -16.64
N ILE A 74 7.97 -6.46 -16.37
CA ILE A 74 7.44 -6.19 -15.03
C ILE A 74 6.51 -7.34 -14.59
N LYS A 75 5.63 -7.81 -15.48
CA LYS A 75 4.76 -8.96 -15.19
C LYS A 75 5.57 -10.22 -14.90
N GLN A 76 6.64 -10.46 -15.66
CA GLN A 76 7.53 -11.60 -15.44
C GLN A 76 8.16 -11.56 -14.04
N TRP A 77 8.70 -10.42 -13.61
CA TRP A 77 9.24 -10.26 -12.25
C TRP A 77 8.18 -10.39 -11.15
N MET A 78 6.92 -10.05 -11.43
CA MET A 78 5.83 -10.25 -10.48
C MET A 78 5.43 -11.72 -10.34
N GLN A 79 5.55 -12.51 -11.42
CA GLN A 79 5.18 -13.93 -11.45
C GLN A 79 6.31 -14.84 -10.96
N GLU A 80 7.54 -14.59 -11.40
CA GLU A 80 8.71 -15.42 -11.07
C GLU A 80 9.31 -14.98 -9.72
N ASP A 81 9.75 -13.72 -9.62
CA ASP A 81 10.48 -13.20 -8.45
C ASP A 81 9.57 -12.75 -7.30
N HIS A 82 8.24 -12.75 -7.48
CA HIS A 82 7.26 -12.21 -6.53
C HIS A 82 7.61 -10.78 -6.06
N CYS A 83 8.29 -10.02 -6.92
CA CYS A 83 8.78 -8.69 -6.59
C CYS A 83 7.67 -7.67 -6.84
N TYR A 84 6.99 -7.22 -5.78
CA TYR A 84 5.96 -6.17 -5.87
C TYR A 84 6.48 -4.78 -5.50
N ASN A 85 7.75 -4.66 -5.14
CA ASN A 85 8.36 -3.40 -4.72
C ASN A 85 8.79 -2.57 -5.95
N CYS A 86 8.02 -1.52 -6.24
CA CYS A 86 8.31 -0.61 -7.35
C CYS A 86 9.66 0.11 -7.21
N GLU A 87 10.14 0.34 -5.98
CA GLU A 87 11.43 0.98 -5.74
C GLU A 87 12.60 0.05 -6.05
N ALA A 88 12.42 -1.27 -5.88
CA ALA A 88 13.40 -2.27 -6.29
C ALA A 88 13.40 -2.49 -7.81
N MET A 89 12.23 -2.36 -8.46
CA MET A 89 12.09 -2.51 -9.91
C MET A 89 12.67 -1.31 -10.68
N LEU A 90 12.55 -0.09 -10.14
CA LEU A 90 12.94 1.13 -10.85
C LEU A 90 14.42 1.14 -11.29
N PRO A 91 15.43 0.85 -10.43
CA PRO A 91 16.82 0.78 -10.85
C PRO A 91 17.07 -0.25 -11.97
N ARG A 92 16.40 -1.40 -11.90
CA ARG A 92 16.49 -2.45 -12.93
C ARG A 92 15.91 -1.98 -14.26
N LEU A 93 14.78 -1.28 -14.24
CA LEU A 93 14.17 -0.68 -15.43
C LEU A 93 15.03 0.43 -16.03
N LEU A 94 15.61 1.29 -15.19
CA LEU A 94 16.51 2.36 -15.63
C LEU A 94 17.75 1.78 -16.35
N ALA A 95 18.31 0.67 -15.83
CA ALA A 95 19.41 -0.04 -16.48
C ALA A 95 19.03 -0.61 -17.86
N MET A 96 17.76 -0.95 -18.08
CA MET A 96 17.23 -1.41 -19.37
C MET A 96 16.78 -0.25 -20.30
N GLY A 97 17.03 1.01 -19.92
CA GLY A 97 16.73 2.17 -20.76
C GLY A 97 15.35 2.82 -20.51
N TYR A 98 14.71 2.53 -19.39
CA TYR A 98 13.48 3.23 -19.00
C TYR A 98 13.75 4.71 -18.66
N THR A 99 12.95 5.63 -19.20
CA THR A 99 13.08 7.10 -18.99
C THR A 99 11.83 7.72 -18.37
N GLY A 100 10.95 6.89 -17.80
CA GLY A 100 9.74 7.34 -17.12
C GLY A 100 9.94 7.51 -15.61
N SER A 101 8.88 7.93 -14.92
CA SER A 101 8.90 8.16 -13.48
C SER A 101 8.34 6.98 -12.70
N LEU A 102 8.73 6.88 -11.42
CA LEU A 102 8.23 5.88 -10.48
C LEU A 102 6.69 5.87 -10.39
N SER A 103 6.04 7.03 -10.53
CA SER A 103 4.58 7.14 -10.47
C SER A 103 3.87 6.35 -11.56
N VAL A 104 4.44 6.31 -12.78
CA VAL A 104 3.88 5.54 -13.90
C VAL A 104 4.00 4.04 -13.63
N LEU A 105 5.14 3.62 -13.05
CA LEU A 105 5.36 2.24 -12.63
C LEU A 105 4.39 1.84 -11.51
N LYS A 106 4.25 2.68 -10.47
CA LYS A 106 3.30 2.45 -9.37
C LYS A 106 1.86 2.32 -9.89
N ALA A 107 1.44 3.19 -10.80
CA ALA A 107 0.11 3.13 -11.41
C ALA A 107 -0.14 1.83 -12.18
N PHE A 108 0.90 1.24 -12.80
CA PHE A 108 0.79 -0.04 -13.51
C PHE A 108 0.79 -1.24 -12.56
N VAL A 109 1.63 -1.24 -11.52
CA VAL A 109 1.79 -2.38 -10.60
C VAL A 109 0.67 -2.45 -9.57
N HIS A 110 0.14 -1.31 -9.11
CA HIS A 110 -0.89 -1.26 -8.09
C HIS A 110 -2.13 -2.14 -8.37
N PRO A 111 -2.76 -2.10 -9.56
CA PRO A 111 -3.92 -2.96 -9.85
C PRO A 111 -3.57 -4.45 -9.97
N LEU A 112 -2.29 -4.79 -10.16
CA LEU A 112 -1.82 -6.17 -10.31
C LEU A 112 -1.36 -6.80 -8.99
N ARG A 113 -1.26 -6.01 -7.92
CA ARG A 113 -0.85 -6.51 -6.61
C ARG A 113 -2.02 -7.31 -5.99
N PRO A 114 -1.78 -8.52 -5.46
CA PRO A 114 -2.81 -9.22 -4.72
C PRO A 114 -3.28 -8.33 -3.55
N PRO A 115 -4.58 -8.37 -3.20
CA PRO A 115 -5.06 -7.64 -2.04
C PRO A 115 -4.21 -8.03 -0.84
N GLN A 116 -3.63 -7.02 -0.19
CA GLN A 116 -2.82 -7.25 1.00
C GLN A 116 -3.75 -7.95 1.99
N ALA A 117 -3.43 -9.20 2.35
CA ALA A 117 -4.14 -9.89 3.41
C ALA A 117 -4.05 -8.96 4.62
N GLY A 118 -5.20 -8.38 4.99
CA GLY A 118 -5.26 -7.51 6.15
C GLY A 118 -4.61 -8.25 7.31
N HIS A 119 -3.84 -7.54 8.15
CA HIS A 119 -3.37 -8.12 9.40
C HIS A 119 -4.58 -8.75 10.09
N ALA A 120 -4.43 -10.00 10.56
CA ALA A 120 -5.46 -10.61 11.38
C ALA A 120 -5.86 -9.62 12.47
N PRO A 121 -7.16 -9.44 12.75
CA PRO A 121 -7.61 -8.45 13.71
C PRO A 121 -6.89 -8.72 15.04
N VAL A 122 -5.98 -7.82 15.40
CA VAL A 122 -5.29 -7.88 16.69
C VAL A 122 -6.34 -7.53 17.72
N GLN A 123 -6.70 -8.50 18.57
CA GLN A 123 -7.61 -8.24 19.68
C GLN A 123 -6.95 -7.25 20.63
N ARG A 124 -7.48 -6.03 20.66
CA ARG A 124 -7.05 -5.01 21.61
C ARG A 124 -7.77 -5.27 22.92
N PHE A 125 -7.00 -5.56 23.97
CA PHE A 125 -7.50 -5.60 25.34
C PHE A 125 -7.25 -4.22 25.95
N GLU A 126 -8.33 -3.51 26.28
CA GLU A 126 -8.27 -2.31 27.09
C GLU A 126 -8.22 -2.76 28.54
N THR A 127 -7.06 -2.63 29.17
CA THR A 127 -6.85 -2.94 30.59
C THR A 127 -6.41 -1.66 31.29
N GLU A 128 -6.82 -1.49 32.55
CA GLU A 128 -6.44 -0.32 33.33
C GLU A 128 -4.92 -0.28 33.56
N PRO A 129 -4.31 0.91 33.76
CA PRO A 129 -2.88 1.02 34.03
C PRO A 129 -2.47 0.15 35.22
N GLY A 130 -1.58 -0.82 34.97
CA GLY A 130 -1.05 -1.73 36.00
C GLY A 130 -1.76 -3.08 36.10
N GLU A 131 -2.92 -3.28 35.47
CA GLU A 131 -3.69 -4.52 35.57
C GLU A 131 -2.94 -5.74 34.98
N GLN A 132 -2.27 -5.57 33.84
CA GLN A 132 -1.50 -6.64 33.20
C GLN A 132 -0.25 -7.06 33.99
N VAL A 133 0.22 -6.21 34.90
CA VAL A 133 1.45 -6.42 35.68
C VAL A 133 1.16 -6.53 37.18
N ALA A 134 -0.11 -6.63 37.58
CA ALA A 134 -0.53 -6.64 38.98
C ALA A 134 0.10 -7.80 39.76
N ASP A 135 0.30 -8.94 39.10
CA ASP A 135 0.91 -10.13 39.69
C ASP A 135 2.45 -10.13 39.64
N ILE A 136 3.07 -9.15 38.98
CA ILE A 136 4.54 -9.08 38.84
C ILE A 136 5.12 -8.34 40.05
N THR A 137 5.92 -9.04 40.85
CA THR A 137 6.61 -8.44 41.98
C THR A 137 7.98 -7.89 41.59
N PHE A 138 8.52 -6.97 42.40
CA PHE A 138 9.91 -6.53 42.24
C PHE A 138 10.93 -7.67 42.37
N HIS A 139 10.57 -8.74 43.09
CA HIS A 139 11.41 -9.94 43.18
C HIS A 139 11.49 -10.66 41.83
N ASP A 140 10.37 -10.80 41.13
CA ASP A 140 10.29 -11.44 39.81
C ASP A 140 11.11 -10.67 38.77
N LEU A 141 11.01 -9.34 38.78
CA LEU A 141 11.79 -8.47 37.90
C LEU A 141 13.30 -8.58 38.18
N ARG A 142 13.70 -8.58 39.46
CA ARG A 142 15.10 -8.73 39.87
C ARG A 142 15.66 -10.09 39.47
N HIS A 143 14.85 -11.13 39.59
CA HIS A 143 15.20 -12.50 39.22
C HIS A 143 15.36 -12.65 37.69
N ASP A 144 14.41 -12.13 36.91
CA ASP A 144 14.47 -12.14 35.43
C ASP A 144 15.69 -11.36 34.92
N PHE A 145 15.97 -10.18 35.49
CA PHE A 145 17.15 -9.39 35.16
C PHE A 145 18.45 -10.16 35.41
N GLY A 146 18.58 -10.81 36.57
CA GLY A 146 19.74 -11.66 36.89
C GLY A 146 19.94 -12.81 35.90
N HIS A 147 18.85 -13.48 35.48
CA HIS A 147 18.90 -14.52 34.46
C HIS A 147 19.37 -14.00 33.10
N ARG A 148 18.87 -12.84 32.66
CA ARG A 148 19.27 -12.23 31.38
C ARG A 148 20.75 -11.86 31.37
N LEU A 149 21.26 -11.29 32.46
CA LEU A 149 22.70 -11.00 32.59
C LEU A 149 23.53 -12.29 32.49
N ARG A 150 23.09 -13.38 33.13
CA ARG A 150 23.79 -14.66 33.03
C ARG A 150 23.76 -15.24 31.61
N ALA A 151 22.62 -15.14 30.93
CA ALA A 151 22.47 -15.59 29.54
C ALA A 151 23.31 -14.75 28.56
N ALA A 152 23.53 -13.47 28.85
CA ALA A 152 24.41 -12.59 28.11
C ALA A 152 25.92 -12.82 28.38
N GLY A 153 26.27 -13.79 29.24
CA GLY A 153 27.66 -14.19 29.49
C GLY A 153 28.33 -13.53 30.69
N PHE A 154 27.61 -12.71 31.47
CA PHE A 154 28.18 -12.08 32.67
C PHE A 154 28.54 -13.12 33.73
N SER A 155 29.63 -12.87 34.44
CA SER A 155 30.09 -13.68 35.56
C SER A 155 29.15 -13.55 36.77
N LEU A 156 29.16 -14.53 37.67
CA LEU A 156 28.31 -14.48 38.87
C LEU A 156 28.68 -13.35 39.83
N GLU A 157 29.93 -12.86 39.78
CA GLU A 157 30.40 -11.71 40.55
C GLU A 157 29.80 -10.42 40.01
N GLU A 158 29.86 -10.20 38.70
CA GLU A 158 29.26 -9.04 38.04
C GLU A 158 27.74 -9.01 38.26
N VAL A 159 27.07 -10.15 38.10
CA VAL A 159 25.63 -10.26 38.37
C VAL A 159 25.33 -9.96 39.84
N ALA A 160 26.16 -10.43 40.79
CA ALA A 160 25.97 -10.14 42.21
C ALA A 160 26.09 -8.64 42.51
N VAL A 161 27.06 -7.96 41.90
CA VAL A 161 27.23 -6.51 42.02
C VAL A 161 26.05 -5.76 41.41
N SER A 162 25.62 -6.12 40.19
CA SER A 162 24.48 -5.49 39.51
C SER A 162 23.16 -5.68 40.26
N LEU A 163 22.98 -6.83 40.91
CA LEU A 163 21.83 -7.10 41.77
C LEU A 163 22.00 -6.49 43.16
N GLY A 164 23.14 -5.90 43.53
CA GLY A 164 23.38 -5.39 44.88
C GLY A 164 23.47 -6.48 45.96
N HIS A 165 23.77 -7.72 45.58
CA HIS A 165 24.10 -8.81 46.50
C HIS A 165 25.52 -8.63 47.02
N VAL A 166 25.70 -7.68 47.94
CA VAL A 166 26.98 -7.41 48.60
C VAL A 166 26.94 -7.86 50.06
N THR A 167 28.05 -8.40 50.55
CA THR A 167 28.20 -8.67 51.99
C THR A 167 28.47 -7.37 52.75
N LYS A 168 28.39 -7.39 54.08
CA LYS A 168 28.76 -6.23 54.93
C LYS A 168 30.19 -5.73 54.71
N LYS A 169 31.07 -6.56 54.13
CA LYS A 169 32.46 -6.23 53.79
C LYS A 169 32.62 -5.72 52.34
N GLY A 170 31.51 -5.52 51.61
CA GLY A 170 31.51 -5.02 50.24
C GLY A 170 31.83 -6.06 49.16
N THR A 171 32.10 -7.31 49.54
CA THR A 171 32.38 -8.39 48.56
C THR A 171 31.09 -8.93 47.95
N PRO A 172 31.09 -9.32 46.65
CA PRO A 172 29.92 -9.88 45.99
C PRO A 172 29.53 -11.22 46.63
N ALA A 173 28.25 -11.36 46.98
CA ALA A 173 27.69 -12.55 47.61
C ALA A 173 27.29 -13.60 46.54
N VAL A 174 28.30 -14.17 45.89
CA VAL A 174 28.20 -15.09 44.74
C VAL A 174 27.28 -16.28 45.01
N ALA A 175 27.34 -16.86 46.21
CA ALA A 175 26.51 -18.03 46.58
C ALA A 175 25.00 -17.72 46.63
N THR A 176 24.64 -16.48 46.94
CA THR A 176 23.25 -16.00 46.89
C THR A 176 22.84 -15.87 45.44
N THR A 177 23.62 -15.15 44.63
CA THR A 177 23.39 -14.94 43.19
C THR A 177 23.28 -16.24 42.40
N ALA A 178 24.11 -17.24 42.70
CA ALA A 178 24.05 -18.55 42.04
C ALA A 178 22.67 -19.23 42.19
N ARG A 179 21.98 -19.05 43.33
CA ARG A 179 20.61 -19.55 43.55
C ARG A 179 19.56 -18.83 42.70
N TYR A 180 19.81 -17.57 42.32
CA TYR A 180 18.90 -16.73 41.53
C TYR A 180 19.05 -16.90 40.02
N THR A 181 20.18 -17.44 39.55
CA THR A 181 20.49 -17.52 38.11
C THR A 181 20.42 -18.93 37.53
N GLN A 182 20.32 -19.96 38.37
CA GLN A 182 20.13 -21.33 37.91
C GLN A 182 18.65 -21.71 37.96
N PRO A 183 18.06 -22.23 36.86
CA PRO A 183 16.68 -22.67 36.89
C PRO A 183 16.51 -23.79 37.91
N SER A 184 15.49 -23.70 38.76
CA SER A 184 15.20 -24.74 39.73
C SER A 184 14.87 -26.06 39.02
N ARG A 185 15.11 -27.21 39.67
CA ARG A 185 14.75 -28.52 39.11
C ARG A 185 13.25 -28.61 38.74
N ALA A 186 12.39 -27.88 39.45
CA ALA A 186 10.96 -27.77 39.14
C ALA A 186 10.69 -26.94 37.89
N GLN A 187 11.37 -25.80 37.71
CA GLN A 187 11.29 -24.97 36.50
C GLN A 187 11.82 -25.71 35.26
N MET A 188 12.89 -26.50 35.40
CA MET A 188 13.38 -27.37 34.32
C MET A 188 12.36 -28.45 33.96
N LYS A 189 11.72 -29.09 34.95
CA LYS A 189 10.64 -30.06 34.70
C LYS A 189 9.43 -29.46 33.99
N HIS A 190 9.03 -28.24 34.35
CA HIS A 190 7.91 -27.57 33.68
C HIS A 190 8.24 -27.28 32.21
N LYS A 191 9.41 -26.71 31.94
CA LYS A 191 9.88 -26.47 30.55
C LYS A 191 10.02 -27.76 29.74
N LEU A 192 10.46 -28.86 30.35
CA LEU A 192 10.59 -30.15 29.66
C LEU A 192 9.23 -30.77 29.31
N LYS A 193 8.18 -30.54 30.11
CA LYS A 193 6.81 -30.94 29.76
C LYS A 193 6.28 -30.19 28.54
N ASP A 194 6.64 -28.93 28.40
CA ASP A 194 6.23 -28.09 27.27
C ASP A 194 7.02 -28.41 25.98
N VAL A 195 8.15 -29.13 26.10
CA VAL A 195 9.03 -29.53 24.98
C VAL A 195 8.75 -30.98 24.52
N THR A 196 7.97 -31.76 25.26
CA THR A 196 7.55 -33.10 24.81
C THR A 196 6.32 -32.99 23.90
N LEU A 197 6.58 -32.73 22.61
CA LEU A 197 5.69 -33.04 21.48
C LEU A 197 6.43 -33.99 20.54
#